data_AF-A0A0S8H4Q9-F1
#
_entry.id   AF-A0A0S8H4Q9-F1
#
_cell.length_a   1.000
_cell.length_b   1.000
_cell.length_c   1.000
_cell.angle_alpha   90.00
_cell.angle_beta   90.00
_cell.angle_gamma   90.00
#
_symmetry.space_group_name_H-M   'P 1'
#
loop_
_entity.id
_entity.type
_entity.pdbx_description
1 polymer ?
#
loop_
_entity_poly.entity_id
_entity_poly.type
_entity_poly.pdbx_seq_one_letter_code
_entity_poly.pdbx_strand_id
1 'polypeptide(L)'
;MDIVVRKFRNDGVVAGWMDDRCEVRLNFSKEDFPEGIGEDHIIHIDKLPEVIKNKLPDQEYETLQKIQFIGHPRKTWSVNLIIKRIENQQVIITIFPGIYAPLLPNTEEQSEEEYRKSIEFWSKHVLIS
;
A
#
# COMPACT_ATOMS: atom_id res chain seq x y z
N MET A 1 20.70 -15.04 6.46
CA MET A 1 19.55 -14.67 5.60
C MET A 1 18.38 -15.56 6.01
N ASP A 2 17.23 -14.98 6.38
CA ASP A 2 16.04 -15.73 6.86
C ASP A 2 15.52 -16.69 5.79
N ILE A 3 15.18 -17.92 6.17
CA ILE A 3 14.66 -18.97 5.28
C ILE A 3 13.41 -18.51 4.52
N VAL A 4 12.53 -17.72 5.13
CA VAL A 4 11.30 -17.25 4.50
C VAL A 4 11.57 -16.22 3.42
N VAL A 5 12.41 -15.21 3.70
CA VAL A 5 12.78 -14.21 2.68
C VAL A 5 13.54 -14.88 1.54
N ARG A 6 14.40 -15.86 1.85
CA ARG A 6 15.10 -16.63 0.82
C ARG A 6 14.13 -17.43 -0.03
N LYS A 7 13.14 -18.11 0.58
CA LYS A 7 12.12 -18.86 -0.15
C LYS A 7 11.31 -17.95 -1.08
N PHE A 8 10.79 -16.84 -0.57
CA PHE A 8 10.05 -15.89 -1.39
C PHE A 8 10.88 -15.35 -2.56
N ARG A 9 12.13 -14.94 -2.31
CA ARG A 9 13.00 -14.45 -3.39
C ARG A 9 13.31 -15.52 -4.45
N ASN A 10 13.47 -16.78 -4.04
CA ASN A 10 13.65 -17.88 -4.98
C ASN A 10 12.39 -18.12 -5.84
N ASP A 11 11.22 -17.88 -5.27
CA ASP A 11 9.93 -17.98 -5.95
C ASP A 11 9.60 -16.69 -6.76
N GLY A 12 10.56 -15.78 -6.94
CA GLY A 12 10.40 -14.53 -7.69
C GLY A 12 9.61 -13.44 -6.96
N VAL A 13 9.36 -13.61 -5.67
CA VAL A 13 8.56 -12.71 -4.83
C VAL A 13 9.44 -11.65 -4.19
N VAL A 14 8.98 -10.39 -4.23
CA VAL A 14 9.64 -9.28 -3.54
C VAL A 14 9.36 -9.41 -2.05
N ALA A 15 10.42 -9.67 -1.27
CA ALA A 15 10.34 -9.78 0.19
C ALA A 15 11.57 -9.13 0.86
N GLY A 16 11.34 -8.43 1.98
CA GLY A 16 12.38 -7.81 2.79
C GLY A 16 11.93 -7.61 4.24
N TRP A 17 12.88 -7.70 5.18
CA TRP A 17 12.66 -7.31 6.57
C TRP A 17 12.89 -5.81 6.73
N MET A 18 11.99 -5.13 7.44
CA MET A 18 12.11 -3.78 7.96
C MET A 18 11.89 -3.88 9.47
N ASP A 19 12.97 -3.74 10.23
CA ASP A 19 12.99 -3.91 11.69
C ASP A 19 12.34 -5.24 12.14
N ASP A 20 11.13 -5.17 12.72
CA ASP A 20 10.40 -6.31 13.29
C ASP A 20 9.41 -6.98 12.34
N ARG A 21 9.21 -6.42 11.13
CA ARG A 21 8.25 -6.92 10.14
C ARG A 21 8.91 -7.24 8.81
N CYS A 22 8.34 -8.21 8.10
CA CYS A 22 8.68 -8.54 6.73
C CYS A 22 7.50 -8.18 5.83
N GLU A 23 7.79 -7.36 4.83
CA GLU A 23 6.83 -6.97 3.80
C GLU A 23 7.05 -7.86 2.58
N VAL A 24 5.98 -8.53 2.14
CA VAL A 24 5.97 -9.45 1.01
C VAL A 24 4.95 -8.97 -0.01
N ARG A 25 5.39 -8.77 -1.25
CA ARG A 25 4.52 -8.38 -2.36
C ARG A 25 4.40 -9.52 -3.36
N LEU A 26 3.19 -10.06 -3.48
CA LEU A 26 2.83 -11.09 -4.44
C LEU A 26 2.11 -10.45 -5.63
N ASN A 27 2.45 -10.89 -6.83
CA ASN A 27 1.76 -10.51 -8.06
C ASN A 27 1.18 -11.77 -8.72
N PHE A 28 -0.04 -11.65 -9.23
CA PHE A 28 -0.78 -12.71 -9.89
C PHE A 28 -0.93 -12.41 -11.38
N SER A 29 -1.01 -13.45 -12.20
CA SER A 29 -1.23 -13.33 -13.64
C SER A 29 -2.69 -12.94 -13.92
N LYS A 30 -2.90 -12.15 -14.98
CA LYS A 30 -4.25 -11.80 -15.46
C LYS A 30 -4.93 -12.98 -16.16
N GLU A 31 -4.14 -13.85 -16.77
CA GLU A 31 -4.60 -15.06 -17.43
C GLU A 31 -5.21 -16.05 -16.41
N ASP A 32 -4.56 -16.21 -15.25
CA ASP A 32 -5.03 -17.12 -14.20
C ASP A 32 -6.19 -16.52 -13.37
N PHE A 33 -6.25 -15.19 -13.24
CA PHE A 33 -7.25 -14.47 -12.44
C PHE A 33 -7.91 -13.34 -13.25
N PRO A 34 -8.74 -13.62 -14.26
CA PRO A 34 -9.27 -12.60 -15.18
C PRO A 34 -10.06 -11.47 -14.48
N GLU A 35 -10.70 -11.77 -13.34
CA GLU A 35 -11.52 -10.82 -12.57
C GLU A 35 -10.73 -10.06 -11.48
N GLY A 36 -9.43 -10.32 -11.35
CA GLY A 36 -8.59 -9.81 -10.27
C GLY A 36 -8.73 -10.62 -8.96
N ILE A 37 -7.85 -10.34 -8.01
CA ILE A 37 -7.79 -11.00 -6.69
C ILE A 37 -8.36 -10.13 -5.56
N GLY A 38 -8.92 -8.97 -5.91
CA GLY A 38 -9.43 -7.99 -4.96
C GLY A 38 -9.51 -6.61 -5.59
N GLU A 39 -9.60 -5.60 -4.73
CA GLU A 39 -9.76 -4.21 -5.14
C GLU A 39 -8.65 -3.34 -4.56
N ASP A 40 -8.11 -2.46 -5.39
CA ASP A 40 -7.20 -1.40 -5.00
C ASP A 40 -7.99 -0.12 -4.82
N HIS A 41 -7.98 0.36 -3.58
CA HIS A 41 -8.62 1.60 -3.17
C HIS A 41 -7.70 2.79 -3.28
N ILE A 42 -6.47 2.63 -3.76
CA ILE A 42 -5.49 3.71 -3.86
C ILE A 42 -5.30 4.08 -5.32
N ILE A 43 -5.45 5.36 -5.63
CA ILE A 43 -5.28 5.86 -7.00
C ILE A 43 -4.34 7.05 -7.02
N HIS A 44 -3.42 7.02 -7.98
CA HIS A 44 -2.56 8.16 -8.28
C HIS A 44 -3.40 9.32 -8.84
N ILE A 45 -3.19 10.55 -8.36
CA ILE A 45 -3.98 11.74 -8.70
C ILE A 45 -4.03 11.95 -10.22
N ASP A 46 -2.92 11.72 -10.94
CA ASP A 46 -2.88 11.82 -12.40
C ASP A 46 -3.88 10.92 -13.15
N LYS A 47 -4.29 9.81 -12.54
CA LYS A 47 -5.26 8.85 -13.10
C LYS A 47 -6.71 9.21 -12.77
N LEU A 48 -6.95 10.28 -12.00
CA LEU A 48 -8.29 10.79 -11.74
C LEU A 48 -8.84 11.53 -12.97
N PRO A 49 -10.16 11.46 -13.22
CA PRO A 49 -10.81 12.32 -14.20
C PRO A 49 -10.60 13.82 -13.88
N GLU A 50 -10.45 14.67 -14.89
CA GLU A 50 -10.18 16.11 -14.71
C GLU A 50 -11.23 16.83 -13.86
N VAL A 51 -12.49 16.43 -14.00
CA VAL A 51 -13.64 16.97 -13.24
C VAL A 51 -13.46 16.79 -11.73
N ILE A 52 -12.69 15.78 -11.31
CA ILE A 52 -12.41 15.47 -9.90
C ILE A 52 -11.10 16.13 -9.46
N LYS A 53 -10.09 16.18 -10.33
CA LYS A 53 -8.82 16.88 -10.04
C LYS A 53 -9.07 18.33 -9.63
N ASN A 54 -9.99 19.01 -10.31
CA ASN A 54 -10.37 20.39 -10.02
C ASN A 54 -11.17 20.59 -8.72
N LYS A 55 -11.58 19.49 -8.06
CA LYS A 55 -12.30 19.50 -6.78
C LYS A 55 -11.41 19.09 -5.60
N LEU A 56 -10.15 18.71 -5.86
CA LEU A 56 -9.22 18.39 -4.79
C LEU A 56 -8.84 19.68 -4.03
N PRO A 57 -8.84 19.68 -2.69
CA PRO A 57 -8.47 20.86 -1.91
C PRO A 57 -7.01 21.30 -2.18
N ASP A 58 -6.76 22.60 -2.18
CA ASP A 58 -5.41 23.18 -2.32
C ASP A 58 -4.45 22.66 -1.24
N GLN A 59 -3.15 22.66 -1.58
CA GLN A 59 -2.06 21.92 -0.91
C GLN A 59 -2.00 22.01 0.63
N GLU A 60 -2.51 23.07 1.26
CA GLU A 60 -2.34 23.35 2.69
C GLU A 60 -3.45 22.80 3.62
N TYR A 61 -4.55 22.26 3.10
CA TYR A 61 -5.59 21.68 3.96
C TYR A 61 -5.24 20.27 4.43
N GLU A 62 -5.35 20.07 5.75
CA GLU A 62 -5.08 18.85 6.53
C GLU A 62 -5.02 17.58 5.67
N THR A 63 -3.84 16.97 5.66
CA THR A 63 -3.44 15.82 4.84
C THR A 63 -4.47 14.69 4.80
N LEU A 64 -5.32 14.58 5.82
CA LEU A 64 -6.36 13.58 6.01
C LEU A 64 -7.71 13.88 5.30
N GLN A 65 -8.10 15.15 5.13
CA GLN A 65 -9.40 15.49 4.52
C GLN A 65 -9.40 15.34 2.99
N LYS A 66 -8.21 15.29 2.37
CA LYS A 66 -8.03 15.04 0.93
C LYS A 66 -8.21 13.59 0.52
N ILE A 67 -8.29 12.70 1.49
CA ILE A 67 -7.95 11.31 1.26
C ILE A 67 -9.14 10.53 0.69
N GLN A 68 -10.39 10.95 0.83
CA GLN A 68 -11.53 10.17 0.38
C GLN A 68 -12.23 10.79 -0.83
N PHE A 69 -12.11 10.10 -1.96
CA PHE A 69 -12.89 10.35 -3.17
C PHE A 69 -13.94 9.24 -3.35
N ILE A 70 -15.20 9.61 -3.60
CA ILE A 70 -16.26 8.63 -3.91
C ILE A 70 -16.08 8.13 -5.34
N GLY A 71 -15.69 6.88 -5.51
CA GLY A 71 -15.39 6.31 -6.81
C GLY A 71 -15.51 4.79 -6.82
N HIS A 72 -15.15 4.18 -7.95
CA HIS A 72 -15.13 2.73 -8.05
C HIS A 72 -13.68 2.23 -7.85
N PRO A 73 -13.44 1.38 -6.83
CA PRO A 73 -12.17 0.71 -6.67
C PRO A 73 -11.78 -0.07 -7.94
N ARG A 74 -10.48 -0.25 -8.16
CA ARG A 74 -9.98 -0.96 -9.35
C ARG A 74 -9.65 -2.40 -9.00
N LYS A 75 -10.00 -3.34 -9.88
CA LYS A 75 -9.51 -4.71 -9.73
C LYS A 75 -7.98 -4.72 -9.71
N THR A 76 -7.41 -5.56 -8.85
CA THR A 76 -5.96 -5.66 -8.69
C THR A 76 -5.49 -7.10 -8.74
N TRP A 77 -4.22 -7.25 -9.11
CA TRP A 77 -3.48 -8.50 -9.21
C TRP A 77 -2.29 -8.53 -8.25
N SER A 78 -2.22 -7.55 -7.35
CA SER A 78 -1.16 -7.45 -6.36
C SER A 78 -1.76 -7.59 -4.96
N VAL A 79 -1.08 -8.37 -4.12
CA VAL A 79 -1.39 -8.51 -2.70
C VAL A 79 -0.13 -8.17 -1.91
N ASN A 80 -0.33 -7.49 -0.79
CA ASN A 80 0.72 -7.29 0.20
C ASN A 80 0.41 -8.16 1.42
N LEU A 81 1.46 -8.76 1.95
CA LEU A 81 1.45 -9.62 3.11
C LEU A 81 2.47 -9.07 4.11
N ILE A 82 2.05 -8.91 5.37
CA ILE A 82 2.91 -8.46 6.46
C ILE A 82 3.10 -9.61 7.44
N ILE A 83 4.35 -9.99 7.65
CA ILE A 83 4.77 -11.06 8.56
C ILE A 83 5.57 -10.44 9.71
N LYS A 84 5.24 -10.77 10.96
CA LYS A 84 6.07 -10.39 12.13
C LYS A 84 6.72 -11.61 12.77
N ARG A 85 7.80 -11.37 13.51
CA ARG A 85 8.36 -12.38 14.42
C ARG A 85 7.81 -12.16 15.83
N ILE A 86 7.06 -13.13 16.35
CA ILE A 86 6.53 -13.12 17.72
C ILE A 86 7.03 -14.39 18.40
N GLU A 87 7.78 -14.24 19.51
CA GLU A 87 8.26 -15.38 20.33
C GLU A 87 8.93 -16.50 19.50
N ASN A 88 9.73 -16.11 18.51
CA ASN A 88 10.43 -16.99 17.54
C ASN A 88 9.56 -17.66 16.46
N GLN A 89 8.28 -17.30 16.35
CA GLN A 89 7.39 -17.73 15.28
C GLN A 89 7.17 -16.62 14.25
N GLN A 90 7.01 -17.00 12.98
CA GLN A 90 6.61 -16.08 11.92
C GLN A 90 5.10 -16.09 11.81
N VAL A 91 4.48 -14.95 12.11
CA VAL A 91 3.03 -14.80 12.14
C VAL A 91 2.61 -13.83 11.04
N ILE A 92 1.66 -14.26 10.21
CA ILE A 92 0.99 -13.38 9.25
C ILE A 92 0.07 -12.44 10.04
N ILE A 93 0.35 -11.15 9.99
CA ILE A 93 -0.44 -10.13 10.70
C ILE A 93 -1.58 -9.62 9.81
N THR A 94 -1.30 -9.39 8.53
CA THR A 94 -2.32 -8.92 7.59
C THR A 94 -1.99 -9.31 6.16
N ILE A 95 -3.03 -9.47 5.35
CA ILE A 95 -2.99 -9.65 3.90
C ILE A 95 -4.02 -8.69 3.30
N PHE A 96 -3.63 -7.89 2.32
CA PHE A 96 -4.56 -6.98 1.65
C PHE A 96 -4.22 -6.78 0.17
N PRO A 97 -5.25 -6.66 -0.69
CA PRO A 97 -5.07 -6.38 -2.11
C PRO A 97 -4.68 -4.92 -2.35
N GLY A 98 -3.98 -4.66 -3.46
CA GLY A 98 -3.68 -3.30 -3.94
C GLY A 98 -2.24 -2.85 -3.72
N ILE A 99 -2.00 -1.57 -3.90
CA ILE A 99 -0.69 -0.95 -3.66
C ILE A 99 -0.41 -0.90 -2.15
N TYR A 100 0.84 -1.17 -1.76
CA TYR A 100 1.29 -0.94 -0.40
C TYR A 100 1.42 0.56 -0.16
N ALA A 101 0.58 1.11 0.71
CA ALA A 101 0.69 2.49 1.14
C ALA A 101 1.37 2.61 2.52
N PRO A 102 2.18 3.66 2.72
CA PRO A 102 2.64 4.02 4.06
C PRO A 102 1.46 4.47 4.92
N LEU A 103 1.70 4.55 6.24
CA LEU A 103 0.74 5.14 7.18
C LEU A 103 0.32 6.53 6.73
N LEU A 104 -0.87 6.95 7.18
CA LEU A 104 -1.28 8.34 6.99
C LEU A 104 -0.30 9.27 7.73
N PRO A 105 0.06 10.43 7.15
CA PRO A 105 1.06 11.29 7.76
C PRO A 105 0.62 11.78 9.14
N ASN A 106 1.36 11.40 10.17
CA ASN A 106 1.12 11.75 11.58
C ASN A 106 2.47 11.96 12.29
N THR A 107 2.77 13.20 12.67
CA THR A 107 4.04 13.55 13.34
C THR A 107 4.18 12.98 14.75
N GLU A 108 3.08 12.57 15.39
CA GLU A 108 3.11 12.02 16.76
C GLU A 108 3.46 10.52 16.78
N GLU A 109 3.15 9.79 15.70
CA GLU A 109 3.28 8.33 15.62
C GLU A 109 4.42 7.88 14.71
N GLN A 110 5.07 8.79 13.97
CA GLN A 110 6.06 8.49 12.95
C GLN A 110 7.39 9.19 13.22
N SER A 111 8.49 8.52 12.89
CA SER A 111 9.78 9.20 12.75
C SER A 111 9.76 10.21 11.60
N GLU A 112 10.69 11.16 11.60
CA GLU A 112 10.78 12.19 10.54
C GLU A 112 10.91 11.58 9.13
N GLU A 113 11.67 10.49 9.00
CA GLU A 113 11.83 9.80 7.71
C GLU A 113 10.53 9.13 7.24
N GLU A 114 9.81 8.45 8.14
CA GLU A 114 8.52 7.81 7.85
C GLU A 114 7.46 8.83 7.50
N TYR A 115 7.40 9.94 8.25
CA TYR A 115 6.50 11.05 7.98
C TYR A 115 6.75 11.62 6.58
N ARG A 116 8.01 11.88 6.23
CA ARG A 116 8.39 12.39 4.91
C ARG A 116 7.99 11.43 3.78
N LYS A 117 8.22 10.12 3.94
CA LYS A 117 7.78 9.09 2.96
C LYS A 117 6.25 9.08 2.83
N SER A 118 5.55 9.23 3.94
CA SER A 118 4.09 9.26 3.98
C SER A 118 3.56 10.48 3.23
N ILE A 119 4.08 11.67 3.51
CA ILE A 119 3.73 12.90 2.79
C ILE A 119 4.03 12.77 1.29
N GLU A 120 5.20 12.26 0.93
CA GLU A 120 5.57 12.10 -0.47
C GLU A 120 4.59 11.18 -1.20
N PHE A 121 4.20 10.07 -0.59
CA PHE A 121 3.23 9.14 -1.17
C PHE A 121 1.84 9.78 -1.28
N TRP A 122 1.31 10.29 -0.17
CA TRP A 122 -0.07 10.81 -0.08
C TRP A 122 -0.27 12.15 -0.79
N SER A 123 0.80 12.89 -1.09
CA SER A 123 0.72 14.06 -1.98
C SER A 123 0.40 13.72 -3.44
N LYS A 124 0.56 12.44 -3.82
CA LYS A 124 0.38 11.94 -5.19
C LYS A 124 -0.77 10.94 -5.31
N HIS A 125 -1.36 10.50 -4.20
CA HIS A 125 -2.37 9.44 -4.16
C HIS A 125 -3.58 9.83 -3.30
N VAL A 126 -4.74 9.25 -3.60
CA VAL A 126 -5.97 9.38 -2.80
C VAL A 126 -6.59 8.00 -2.57
N LEU A 127 -7.37 7.86 -1.50
CA LEU A 127 -8.23 6.70 -1.25
C LEU A 127 -9.56 6.84 -2.00
N ILE A 128 -10.05 5.73 -2.52
CA ILE A 128 -11.36 5.58 -3.15
C ILE A 128 -12.29 4.88 -2.16
N SER A 129 -13.41 5.53 -1.88
CA SER A 129 -14.52 5.04 -1.08
C SER A 129 -15.76 4.79 -1.94
#